data_AF-A0A6V8PBK4-F1
#
_entry.id   AF-A0A6V8PBK4-F1
#
_cell.length_a   1.000
_cell.length_b   1.000
_cell.length_c   1.000
_cell.angle_alpha   90.00
_cell.angle_beta   90.00
_cell.angle_gamma   90.00
#
_symmetry.space_group_name_H-M   'P 1'
#
loop_
_entity.id
_entity.type
_entity.pdbx_description
1 polymer ?
#
loop_
_entity_poly.entity_id
_entity_poly.type
_entity_poly.pdbx_seq_one_letter_code
_entity_poly.pdbx_strand_id
1 'polypeptide(L)' 'MGYFLGVDGGATKTKTVLGNEKGEILGIAEGPPSNFQLIGLEGALEAIKMAVGPPSTPKK' A
#
# COMPACT_ATOMS: atom_id res chain seq x y z
N MET A 1 -3.99 0.85 -21.97
CA MET A 1 -3.82 1.54 -20.66
C MET A 1 -3.66 0.49 -19.58
N GLY A 2 -2.41 0.03 -19.42
CA GLY A 2 -2.00 -0.75 -18.26
C GLY A 2 -1.62 0.15 -17.09
N TYR A 3 -2.04 -0.23 -15.89
CA TYR A 3 -1.59 0.34 -14.63
C TYR A 3 -0.83 -0.71 -13.83
N PHE A 4 0.25 -0.29 -13.18
CA PHE A 4 1.12 -1.14 -12.38
C PHE A 4 1.20 -0.59 -10.96
N LEU A 5 1.05 -1.46 -9.97
CA LEU A 5 1.12 -1.08 -8.56
C LEU A 5 2.25 -1.85 -7.89
N GLY A 6 3.28 -1.13 -7.46
CA GLY A 6 4.30 -1.66 -6.55
C GLY A 6 3.83 -1.56 -5.10
N VAL A 7 4.06 -2.60 -4.32
CA VAL A 7 3.78 -2.65 -2.87
C VAL A 7 5.03 -3.15 -2.16
N ASP A 8 5.57 -2.35 -1.26
CA ASP A 8 6.69 -2.68 -0.37
C ASP A 8 6.16 -2.78 1.07
N GLY A 9 5.97 -4.01 1.54
CA GLY A 9 5.42 -4.32 2.85
C GLY A 9 6.49 -4.69 3.86
N GLY A 10 6.59 -3.96 4.96
CA GLY A 10 7.59 -4.18 5.99
C GLY A 10 7.07 -4.12 7.41
N ALA A 11 7.98 -4.21 8.38
CA ALA A 11 7.68 -4.15 9.80
C ALA A 11 7.33 -2.75 10.31
N THR A 12 7.68 -1.69 9.59
CA THR A 12 7.47 -0.29 10.01
C THR A 12 6.34 0.40 9.26
N LYS A 13 6.12 0.06 7.99
CA LYS A 13 5.05 0.57 7.13
C LYS A 13 4.90 -0.28 5.87
N THR A 14 3.87 0.04 5.10
CA THR A 14 3.67 -0.45 3.73
C THR A 14 3.69 0.74 2.78
N LYS A 15 4.53 0.71 1.75
CA LYS A 15 4.64 1.80 0.76
C LYS A 15 4.12 1.32 -0.59
N THR A 16 3.36 2.17 -1.28
CA THR A 16 2.80 1.85 -2.59
C THR A 16 3.15 2.90 -3.64
N VAL A 17 3.34 2.47 -4.88
CA VAL A 17 3.60 3.33 -6.05
C VAL A 17 2.76 2.85 -7.22
N LEU A 18 1.87 3.72 -7.72
CA LEU A 18 1.08 3.48 -8.92
C LEU A 18 1.77 4.13 -10.12
N GLY A 19 1.96 3.38 -11.19
CA GLY A 19 2.46 3.89 -12.46
C GLY A 19 1.70 3.36 -13.67
N ASN A 20 2.04 3.86 -14.85
CA ASN A 20 1.47 3.42 -16.13
C ASN A 20 2.50 2.75 -17.04
N GLU A 21 2.05 2.27 -18.19
CA GLU A 21 2.86 1.63 -19.24
C GLU A 21 3.96 2.53 -19.85
N LYS A 22 3.93 3.84 -19.60
CA LYS A 22 4.99 4.78 -20.02
C LYS A 22 6.08 4.98 -18.96
N GLY A 23 5.94 4.35 -17.79
CA GLY A 23 6.85 4.54 -16.66
C GLY A 23 6.57 5.79 -15.84
N GLU A 24 5.43 6.45 -16.04
CA GLU A 24 5.06 7.65 -15.26
C GLU A 24 4.49 7.24 -13.90
N ILE A 25 4.94 7.89 -12.82
CA ILE A 25 4.35 7.72 -11.47
C ILE A 25 3.08 8.57 -11.40
N LEU A 26 1.97 7.90 -11.09
CA LEU A 26 0.64 8.51 -10.97
C LEU A 26 0.24 8.76 -9.52
N GLY A 27 0.81 8.03 -8.57
CA GLY A 27 0.49 8.16 -7.16
C GLY A 27 1.43 7.37 -6.26
N ILE A 28 1.55 7.84 -5.02
CA ILE A 28 2.32 7.20 -3.95
C ILE A 28 1.46 7.25 -2.69
N ALA A 29 1.40 6.16 -1.94
CA ALA A 29 0.76 6.14 -0.62
C ALA A 29 1.60 5.36 0.40
N GLU A 30 1.33 5.62 1.67
CA GLU A 30 1.87 4.86 2.79
C GLU A 30 0.70 4.34 3.64
N GLY A 31 0.84 3.13 4.14
CA GLY A 31 -0.08 2.48 5.07
C GLY A 31 0.68 1.86 6.25
N PRO A 32 -0.05 1.21 7.17
CA PRO A 32 0.54 0.59 8.36
C PRO A 32 1.50 -0.58 8.01
N PRO A 33 2.29 -1.08 8.98
CA PRO A 33 3.09 -2.29 8.82
C PRO A 33 2.28 -3.47 8.26
N SER A 34 2.87 -4.29 7.39
CA SER A 34 2.23 -5.48 6.80
C SER A 34 3.03 -6.77 6.97
N ASN A 35 4.07 -6.77 7.81
CA ASN A 35 4.81 -7.99 8.12
C ASN A 35 3.92 -9.00 8.89
N PHE A 36 3.45 -10.04 8.17
CA PHE A 36 2.56 -11.07 8.72
C PHE A 36 3.14 -11.84 9.91
N GLN A 37 4.48 -11.91 10.05
CA GLN A 37 5.10 -12.56 11.21
C GLN A 37 4.88 -11.78 12.50
N LEU A 38 4.60 -10.48 12.41
CA LEU A 38 4.34 -9.61 13.56
C LEU A 38 2.85 -9.43 13.86
N ILE A 39 2.01 -9.37 12.81
CA ILE A 39 0.59 -8.97 12.93
C ILE A 39 -0.41 -10.02 12.45
N GLY A 40 0.05 -11.22 12.08
CA GLY A 40 -0.78 -12.26 11.49
C GLY A 40 -1.14 -12.01 10.03
N LEU A 41 -1.73 -13.03 9.38
CA LEU A 41 -2.11 -12.97 7.97
C LEU A 41 -3.24 -11.96 7.74
N GLU A 42 -4.27 -11.99 8.58
CA GLU A 42 -5.43 -11.09 8.50
C GLU A 42 -5.00 -9.63 8.68
N GLY A 43 -4.14 -9.35 9.66
CA GLY A 43 -3.59 -8.02 9.89
C GLY A 43 -2.78 -7.51 8.69
N ALA A 44 -1.95 -8.37 8.09
CA ALA A 44 -1.19 -8.03 6.89
C ALA A 44 -2.09 -7.73 5.68
N LEU A 45 -3.16 -8.51 5.49
CA LEU A 45 -4.13 -8.29 4.41
C LEU A 45 -4.85 -6.95 4.57
N GLU A 46 -5.32 -6.62 5.77
CA GLU A 46 -5.96 -5.33 6.04
C GLU A 46 -4.99 -4.16 5.86
N ALA A 47 -3.74 -4.31 6.32
CA ALA A 47 -2.70 -3.29 6.15
C ALA A 47 -2.41 -2.99 4.67
N ILE A 48 -2.30 -4.03 3.84
CA ILE A 48 -2.11 -3.87 2.39
C ILE A 48 -3.35 -3.22 1.76
N LYS A 49 -4.57 -3.63 2.13
CA LYS A 49 -5.80 -2.98 1.63
C LYS A 49 -5.85 -1.50 1.97
N MET A 50 -5.43 -1.11 3.17
CA MET A 50 -5.35 0.29 3.58
C MET A 50 -4.30 1.06 2.78
N ALA A 51 -3.16 0.46 2.46
CA ALA A 51 -2.08 1.10 1.70
C ALA A 51 -2.39 1.27 0.19
N VAL A 52 -3.26 0.42 -0.36
CA VAL A 52 -3.68 0.43 -1.76
C VAL A 52 -5.02 1.15 -1.98
N GLY A 53 -5.88 1.15 -0.96
CA GLY A 53 -7.21 1.72 -1.00
C GLY A 53 -7.23 3.24 -1.12
N PRO A 54 -8.43 3.85 -1.21
CA PRO A 54 -8.55 5.30 -1.24
C PRO A 54 -7.88 5.91 -0.01
N PRO A 55 -7.24 7.09 -0.12
CA PRO A 55 -6.63 7.74 1.03
C PRO A 55 -7.66 7.85 2.14
N SER A 56 -7.37 7.24 3.29
CA SER A 56 -8.21 7.40 4.47
C SER A 56 -8.21 8.88 4.82
N THR A 57 -9.36 9.54 4.65
CA THR A 57 -9.54 10.90 5.15
C THR A 57 -9.18 10.88 6.65
N PRO A 58 -8.37 11.85 7.13
CA PRO A 58 -8.14 11.97 8.55
C PRO A 58 -9.51 12.09 9.23
N LYS A 59 -9.81 11.16 10.14
CA LYS A 59 -10.98 11.30 11.00
C LYS A 59 -10.79 12.60 11.78
N LYS A 60 -11.64 13.60 11.48
CA LYS A 60 -11.76 14.83 12.28
C LYS A 60 -12.17 14.50 13.71
#